data_AF-A0A1V4RDX9-F1
#
_entry.id   AF-A0A1V4RDX9-F1
#
_cell.length_a   1.000
_cell.length_b   1.000
_cell.length_c   1.000
_cell.angle_alpha   90.00
_cell.angle_beta   90.00
_cell.angle_gamma   90.00
#
_symmetry.space_group_name_H-M   'P 1'
#
loop_
_entity.id
_entity.type
_entity.pdbx_description
1 polymer ?
#
loop_
_entity_poly.entity_id
_entity_poly.type
_entity_poly.pdbx_seq_one_letter_code
_entity_poly.pdbx_strand_id
1 'polypeptide(L)'
;MKLSKYLLILIIASSIVLQAEEIGFVSFILGEAEYKINRNAEWKALDIDSIVHETGIIKTGLDTELEITWKHNNQISTLTSEQEISIKQLMIDASKESSWDEKFTSKLNTLFTEANSNEANTVAGIRKSEVELDKESELHWKTEEEVDLKTGVDAFQAQNLGSAIQVFKAVIEMNPLSPDAEFARAYLALSYFLTNRKTEAKEQLTILEKDFPNSVLIEQIKQGIDIIE
;
A
#
# COMPACT_ATOMS: atom_id res chain seq x y z
N MET A 1 46.03 32.01 36.09
CA MET A 1 45.18 30.89 36.58
C MET A 1 43.70 30.95 36.11
N LYS A 2 43.38 31.65 35.00
CA LYS A 2 42.00 31.71 34.45
C LYS A 2 41.81 30.97 33.11
N LEU A 3 42.90 30.56 32.44
CA LEU A 3 42.82 29.80 31.19
C LEU A 3 42.35 28.34 31.37
N SER A 4 42.53 27.73 32.55
CA SER A 4 42.18 26.30 32.74
C SER A 4 40.67 26.04 32.83
N LYS A 5 39.86 27.04 33.17
CA LYS A 5 38.40 26.88 33.30
C LYS A 5 37.68 26.90 31.95
N TYR A 6 38.21 27.62 30.96
CA TYR A 6 37.64 27.65 29.62
C TYR A 6 38.08 26.46 28.76
N LEU A 7 39.28 25.90 29.03
CA LEU A 7 39.74 24.68 28.36
C LEU A 7 38.88 23.46 28.74
N LEU A 8 38.37 23.40 29.99
CA LEU A 8 37.53 22.30 30.46
C LEU A 8 36.12 22.33 29.83
N ILE A 9 35.58 23.51 29.52
CA ILE A 9 34.26 23.67 28.88
C ILE A 9 34.30 23.27 27.40
N LEU A 10 35.43 23.52 26.71
CA LEU A 10 35.64 23.08 25.33
C LEU A 10 35.78 21.56 25.19
N ILE A 11 36.28 20.86 26.21
CA ILE A 11 36.43 19.40 26.19
C ILE A 11 35.08 18.70 26.43
N ILE A 12 34.18 19.27 27.23
CA ILE A 12 32.85 18.69 27.51
C ILE A 12 31.87 18.92 26.35
N ALA A 13 32.02 20.01 25.58
CA ALA A 13 31.20 20.27 24.39
C ALA A 13 31.57 19.40 23.16
N SER A 14 32.69 18.66 23.21
CA SER A 14 33.20 17.85 22.11
C SER A 14 32.72 16.40 22.10
N SER A 15 31.99 15.94 23.13
CA SER A 15 31.76 14.50 23.34
C SER A 15 30.33 14.03 23.03
N ILE A 16 29.50 14.85 22.38
CA ILE A 16 28.24 14.34 21.81
C ILE A 16 28.61 13.56 20.55
N VAL A 17 29.08 12.33 20.75
CA VAL A 17 29.10 11.32 19.69
C VAL A 17 27.63 11.02 19.42
N LEU A 18 27.06 11.66 18.40
CA LEU A 18 25.80 11.23 17.81
C LEU A 18 26.03 9.79 17.34
N GLN A 19 25.60 8.82 18.14
CA GLN A 19 25.49 7.46 17.65
C GLN A 19 24.36 7.47 16.62
N ALA A 20 24.65 6.96 15.43
CA ALA A 20 23.63 6.78 14.41
C ALA A 20 22.56 5.84 14.99
N GLU A 21 21.29 6.19 14.85
CA GLU A 21 20.19 5.40 15.38
C GLU A 21 20.06 4.08 14.60
N GLU A 22 19.91 2.97 15.31
CA GLU A 22 19.60 1.67 14.72
C GLU A 22 18.11 1.63 14.34
N ILE A 23 17.82 1.46 13.05
CA ILE A 23 16.44 1.60 12.54
C ILE A 23 15.89 0.34 11.89
N GLY A 24 16.74 -0.66 11.64
CA GLY A 24 16.34 -1.91 11.00
C GLY A 24 17.42 -2.99 11.07
N PHE A 25 17.11 -4.14 10.51
CA PHE A 25 18.02 -5.26 10.35
C PHE A 25 17.76 -6.00 9.04
N VAL A 26 18.78 -6.70 8.53
CA VAL A 26 18.65 -7.57 7.36
C VAL A 26 17.89 -8.84 7.75
N SER A 27 16.71 -9.05 7.16
CA SER A 27 15.87 -10.22 7.43
C SER A 27 16.11 -11.37 6.46
N PHE A 28 16.55 -11.06 5.24
CA PHE A 28 16.86 -12.04 4.20
C PHE A 28 17.94 -11.50 3.27
N ILE A 29 18.82 -12.37 2.79
CA ILE A 29 19.80 -12.05 1.75
C ILE A 29 20.07 -13.27 0.89
N LEU A 30 20.01 -13.07 -0.42
CA LEU A 30 20.48 -13.98 -1.45
C LEU A 30 21.45 -13.19 -2.34
N GLY A 31 22.65 -13.71 -2.59
CA GLY A 31 23.70 -12.99 -3.32
C GLY A 31 24.61 -12.17 -2.40
N GLU A 32 25.30 -11.17 -2.97
CA GLU A 32 26.27 -10.34 -2.25
C GLU A 32 25.74 -8.92 -2.05
N ALA A 33 25.92 -8.36 -0.85
CA ALA A 33 25.63 -6.95 -0.58
C ALA A 33 26.65 -6.38 0.41
N GLU A 34 26.93 -5.08 0.27
CA GLU A 34 27.85 -4.34 1.10
C GLU A 34 27.14 -3.17 1.79
N TYR A 35 27.61 -2.80 2.97
CA TYR A 35 27.10 -1.71 3.78
C TYR A 35 28.22 -0.83 4.32
N LYS A 36 27.97 0.49 4.35
CA LYS A 36 28.77 1.45 5.12
C LYS A 36 27.85 2.34 5.94
N ILE A 37 28.21 2.58 7.20
CA ILE A 37 27.38 3.36 8.15
C ILE A 37 27.32 4.86 7.80
N ASN A 38 28.30 5.36 7.05
CA ASN A 38 28.34 6.73 6.52
C ASN A 38 29.32 6.79 5.33
N ARG A 39 29.43 7.97 4.69
CA ARG A 39 30.28 8.17 3.49
C ARG A 39 31.78 7.95 3.72
N ASN A 40 32.25 8.05 4.96
CA ASN A 40 33.67 7.95 5.31
C ASN A 40 34.05 6.56 5.87
N ALA A 41 33.07 5.69 6.09
CA ALA A 41 33.28 4.34 6.58
C ALA A 41 33.65 3.40 5.43
N GLU A 42 34.37 2.33 5.78
CA GLU A 42 34.67 1.24 4.85
C GLU A 42 33.41 0.39 4.58
N TRP A 43 33.35 -0.17 3.37
CA TRP A 43 32.36 -1.16 3.01
C TRP A 43 32.60 -2.45 3.78
N LYS A 44 31.50 -3.04 4.27
CA LYS A 44 31.49 -4.34 4.94
C LYS A 44 30.43 -5.21 4.30
N ALA A 45 30.69 -6.50 4.16
CA ALA A 45 29.67 -7.45 3.74
C ALA A 45 28.46 -7.41 4.69
N LEU A 46 27.26 -7.51 4.12
CA LEU A 46 26.02 -7.69 4.87
C LEU A 46 25.70 -9.18 5.00
N ASP A 47 25.30 -9.56 6.20
CA ASP A 47 24.74 -10.87 6.52
C ASP A 47 23.34 -10.72 7.13
N ILE A 48 22.60 -11.83 7.24
CA ILE A 48 21.35 -11.87 8.02
C ILE A 48 21.60 -11.33 9.43
N ASP A 49 20.62 -10.61 9.98
CA ASP A 49 20.66 -9.91 11.28
C ASP A 49 21.61 -8.70 11.34
N SER A 50 22.27 -8.33 10.23
CA SER A 50 23.08 -7.11 10.18
C SER A 50 22.23 -5.87 10.47
N ILE A 51 22.70 -5.03 11.39
CA ILE A 51 21.99 -3.81 11.81
C ILE A 51 22.24 -2.68 10.81
N VAL A 52 21.16 -1.99 10.43
CA VAL A 52 21.23 -0.79 9.58
C VAL A 52 20.87 0.47 10.36
N HIS A 53 21.51 1.57 9.95
CA HIS A 53 21.41 2.88 10.58
C HIS A 53 20.95 3.93 9.56
N GLU A 54 20.27 5.00 10.01
CA GLU A 54 19.68 6.03 9.13
C GLU A 54 20.71 6.65 8.16
N THR A 55 21.94 6.85 8.61
CA THR A 55 23.02 7.44 7.80
C THR A 55 23.69 6.46 6.84
N GLY A 56 23.31 5.19 6.89
CA GLY A 56 23.94 4.11 6.15
C GLY A 56 23.66 4.14 4.65
N ILE A 57 24.52 3.46 3.90
CA ILE A 57 24.39 3.24 2.47
C ILE A 57 24.61 1.75 2.21
N ILE A 58 23.72 1.16 1.41
CA ILE A 58 23.79 -0.21 0.94
C ILE A 58 24.14 -0.22 -0.54
N LYS A 59 24.93 -1.21 -0.92
CA LYS A 59 25.24 -1.54 -2.30
C LYS A 59 24.98 -3.02 -2.55
N THR A 60 24.13 -3.35 -3.51
CA THR A 60 23.83 -4.75 -3.90
C THR A 60 24.68 -5.18 -5.10
N GLY A 61 25.07 -6.45 -5.11
CA GLY A 61 25.77 -7.11 -6.20
C GLY A 61 24.84 -7.58 -7.32
N LEU A 62 25.38 -8.43 -8.20
CA LEU A 62 24.63 -9.11 -9.27
C LEU A 62 23.77 -10.23 -8.68
N ASP A 63 22.56 -10.40 -9.21
CA ASP A 63 21.57 -11.41 -8.79
C ASP A 63 21.22 -11.36 -7.29
N THR A 64 21.41 -10.21 -6.64
CA THR A 64 21.12 -10.02 -5.23
C THR A 64 19.64 -9.74 -4.98
N GLU A 65 19.09 -10.42 -3.97
CA GLU A 65 17.81 -10.11 -3.34
C GLU A 65 18.04 -9.91 -1.85
N LEU A 66 17.75 -8.72 -1.35
CA LEU A 66 18.03 -8.31 0.04
C LEU A 66 16.76 -7.73 0.66
N GLU A 67 16.39 -8.21 1.84
CA GLU A 67 15.26 -7.67 2.60
C GLU A 67 15.72 -7.03 3.91
N ILE A 68 15.14 -5.88 4.21
CA ILE A 68 15.39 -5.15 5.46
C ILE A 68 14.07 -5.00 6.19
N THR A 69 14.03 -5.49 7.43
CA THR A 69 12.89 -5.25 8.33
C THR A 69 13.16 -4.01 9.18
N TRP A 70 12.21 -3.07 9.15
CA TRP A 70 12.27 -1.82 9.91
C TRP A 70 11.76 -2.01 11.34
N LYS A 71 12.54 -1.61 12.35
CA LYS A 71 12.19 -1.82 13.77
C LYS A 71 10.94 -1.05 14.21
N HIS A 72 10.62 0.06 13.55
CA HIS A 72 9.56 0.97 14.00
C HIS A 72 8.14 0.50 13.61
N ASN A 73 8.01 -0.26 12.52
CA ASN A 73 6.70 -0.70 11.99
C ASN A 73 6.70 -2.14 11.46
N ASN A 74 7.81 -2.88 11.58
CA ASN A 74 8.01 -4.23 11.05
C ASN A 74 7.78 -4.37 9.52
N GLN A 75 7.81 -3.26 8.78
CA GLN A 75 7.75 -3.32 7.32
C GLN A 75 9.03 -3.86 6.73
N ILE A 76 8.92 -4.40 5.52
CA ILE A 76 10.02 -4.99 4.79
C ILE A 76 10.27 -4.17 3.54
N SER A 77 11.52 -3.77 3.32
CA SER A 77 11.97 -3.22 2.04
C SER A 77 12.83 -4.24 1.32
N THR A 78 12.50 -4.51 0.05
CA THR A 78 13.25 -5.40 -0.82
C THR A 78 14.14 -4.59 -1.75
N LEU A 79 15.41 -4.96 -1.83
CA LEU A 79 16.41 -4.43 -2.74
C LEU A 79 16.80 -5.52 -3.73
N THR A 80 16.93 -5.14 -4.99
CA THR A 80 17.34 -6.02 -6.08
C THR A 80 18.74 -5.68 -6.56
N SER A 81 19.21 -6.37 -7.59
CA SER A 81 20.59 -6.31 -8.06
C SER A 81 21.00 -4.92 -8.56
N GLU A 82 22.29 -4.61 -8.42
CA GLU A 82 22.94 -3.40 -8.96
C GLU A 82 22.40 -2.05 -8.45
N GLN A 83 22.02 -1.98 -7.18
CA GLN A 83 21.52 -0.77 -6.53
C GLN A 83 22.54 -0.21 -5.53
N GLU A 84 22.73 1.11 -5.50
CA GLU A 84 23.38 1.83 -4.39
C GLU A 84 22.38 2.85 -3.82
N ILE A 85 21.96 2.66 -2.57
CA ILE A 85 20.89 3.45 -1.97
C ILE A 85 21.20 3.79 -0.52
N SER A 86 20.81 4.99 -0.09
CA SER A 86 20.88 5.38 1.32
C SER A 86 19.72 4.75 2.10
N ILE A 87 19.99 4.26 3.31
CA ILE A 87 18.97 3.68 4.19
C ILE A 87 17.84 4.67 4.45
N LYS A 88 18.15 5.95 4.69
CA LYS A 88 17.16 7.01 4.87
C LYS A 88 16.15 7.07 3.73
N GLN A 89 16.61 6.99 2.49
CA GLN A 89 15.74 7.02 1.30
C GLN A 89 14.86 5.77 1.27
N LEU A 90 15.44 4.59 1.46
CA LEU A 90 14.70 3.33 1.46
C LEU A 90 13.61 3.29 2.55
N MET A 91 13.92 3.80 3.74
CA MET A 91 12.96 3.91 4.85
C MET A 91 11.84 4.91 4.53
N ILE A 92 12.15 6.05 3.90
CA ILE A 92 11.16 7.03 3.46
C ILE A 92 10.21 6.39 2.44
N ASP A 93 10.74 5.61 1.50
CA ASP A 93 9.93 5.01 0.45
C ASP A 93 9.00 3.92 1.03
N ALA A 94 9.48 3.08 1.94
CA ALA A 94 8.63 2.15 2.70
C ALA A 94 7.52 2.87 3.49
N SER A 95 7.86 3.98 4.16
CA SER A 95 6.90 4.77 4.93
C SER A 95 5.85 5.43 4.05
N LYS A 96 6.20 5.86 2.83
CA LYS A 96 5.25 6.43 1.88
C LYS A 96 4.24 5.40 1.44
N GLU A 97 4.69 4.19 1.08
CA GLU A 97 3.83 3.06 0.71
C GLU A 97 2.77 2.80 1.78
N SER A 98 3.19 2.63 3.04
CA SER A 98 2.29 2.45 4.21
C SER A 98 1.31 3.58 4.47
N SER A 99 1.71 4.81 4.12
CA SER A 99 0.88 5.97 4.42
C SER A 99 -0.17 6.19 3.34
N TRP A 100 0.11 5.71 2.12
CA TRP A 100 -0.76 5.88 0.98
C TRP A 100 -1.88 4.86 1.00
N ASP A 101 -1.57 3.57 1.20
CA ASP A 101 -2.57 2.50 1.20
C ASP A 101 -3.60 2.68 2.32
N GLU A 102 -3.18 3.08 3.53
CA GLU A 102 -4.06 3.43 4.64
C GLU A 102 -5.01 4.58 4.30
N LYS A 103 -4.47 5.67 3.74
CA LYS A 103 -5.27 6.85 3.35
C LYS A 103 -6.23 6.52 2.23
N PHE A 104 -5.76 5.77 1.23
CA PHE A 104 -6.58 5.40 0.09
C PHE A 104 -7.70 4.43 0.50
N THR A 105 -7.38 3.42 1.32
CA THR A 105 -8.37 2.50 1.92
C THR A 105 -9.45 3.27 2.67
N SER A 106 -9.05 4.20 3.55
CA SER A 106 -9.98 5.01 4.33
C SER A 106 -10.91 5.84 3.44
N LYS A 107 -10.35 6.52 2.43
CA LYS A 107 -11.13 7.32 1.48
C LYS A 107 -12.09 6.46 0.67
N LEU A 108 -11.62 5.31 0.17
CA LEU A 108 -12.42 4.41 -0.66
C LEU A 108 -13.60 3.82 0.13
N ASN A 109 -13.36 3.37 1.37
CA ASN A 109 -14.41 2.89 2.27
C ASN A 109 -15.42 3.99 2.62
N THR A 110 -14.96 5.22 2.81
CA THR A 110 -15.84 6.37 3.09
C THR A 110 -16.77 6.62 1.92
N LEU A 111 -16.22 6.74 0.69
CA LEU A 111 -17.00 6.97 -0.52
C LEU A 111 -18.00 5.84 -0.80
N PHE A 112 -17.59 4.58 -0.60
CA PHE A 112 -18.48 3.43 -0.73
C PHE A 112 -19.64 3.48 0.28
N THR A 113 -19.34 3.83 1.53
CA THR A 113 -20.36 3.93 2.59
C THR A 113 -21.35 5.06 2.30
N GLU A 114 -20.85 6.22 1.86
CA GLU A 114 -21.67 7.37 1.48
C GLU A 114 -22.61 7.03 0.31
N ALA A 115 -22.10 6.37 -0.74
CA ALA A 115 -22.89 5.93 -1.89
C ALA A 115 -24.05 5.01 -1.47
N ASN A 116 -23.76 3.97 -0.68
CA ASN A 116 -24.77 3.04 -0.19
C ASN A 116 -25.80 3.69 0.75
N SER A 117 -25.37 4.62 1.60
CA SER A 117 -26.29 5.31 2.52
C SER A 117 -27.30 6.20 1.80
N ASN A 118 -26.89 6.81 0.68
CA ASN A 118 -27.76 7.67 -0.13
C ASN A 118 -28.80 6.84 -0.91
N GLU A 119 -28.45 5.64 -1.36
CA GLU A 119 -29.41 4.71 -1.96
C GLU A 119 -30.45 4.21 -0.94
N ALA A 120 -30.01 3.83 0.27
CA ALA A 120 -30.93 3.39 1.33
C ALA A 120 -31.94 4.48 1.73
N ASN A 121 -31.50 5.74 1.79
CA ASN A 121 -32.37 6.87 2.14
C ASN A 121 -33.36 7.26 1.02
N THR A 122 -33.04 7.00 -0.24
CA THR A 122 -33.95 7.27 -1.37
C THR A 122 -35.04 6.22 -1.51
N VAL A 123 -34.74 4.95 -1.20
CA VAL A 123 -35.74 3.85 -1.20
C VAL A 123 -36.76 4.01 -0.06
N ALA A 124 -36.36 4.55 1.09
CA ALA A 124 -37.25 4.79 2.23
C ALA A 124 -38.33 5.88 1.97
N GLY A 125 -38.17 6.71 0.93
CA GLY A 125 -39.10 7.78 0.58
C GLY A 125 -40.27 7.37 -0.32
N ILE A 126 -40.23 6.18 -0.92
CA ILE A 126 -41.32 5.68 -1.77
C ILE A 126 -42.35 4.98 -0.87
N ARG A 127 -43.43 5.70 -0.51
CA ARG A 127 -44.62 5.07 0.06
C ARG A 127 -45.09 4.00 -0.92
N LYS A 128 -44.94 2.73 -0.55
CA LYS A 128 -45.62 1.59 -1.18
C LYS A 128 -47.12 1.89 -1.17
N SER A 129 -47.67 2.34 -2.30
CA SER A 129 -49.08 2.10 -2.60
C SER A 129 -49.17 0.61 -2.85
N GLU A 130 -49.70 -0.11 -1.87
CA GLU A 130 -49.97 -1.54 -1.95
C GLU A 130 -50.95 -1.77 -3.10
N VAL A 131 -50.42 -2.14 -4.26
CA VAL A 131 -51.20 -2.70 -5.37
C VAL A 131 -51.22 -4.18 -5.10
N GLU A 132 -52.38 -4.71 -4.74
CA GLU A 132 -52.65 -6.15 -4.76
C GLU A 132 -52.48 -6.62 -6.20
N LEU A 133 -51.31 -7.20 -6.49
CA LEU A 133 -51.07 -7.88 -7.76
C LEU A 133 -51.68 -9.28 -7.64
N ASP A 134 -52.75 -9.51 -8.40
CA ASP A 134 -53.30 -10.83 -8.63
C ASP A 134 -52.19 -11.76 -9.14
N LYS A 135 -52.10 -12.92 -8.49
CA LYS A 135 -51.12 -13.97 -8.80
C LYS A 135 -51.25 -14.38 -10.26
N GLU A 136 -50.20 -14.21 -11.07
CA GLU A 136 -49.98 -15.11 -12.20
C GLU A 136 -48.54 -15.15 -12.73
N SER A 137 -48.13 -16.39 -13.05
CA SER A 137 -46.91 -16.87 -13.72
C SER A 137 -45.62 -16.97 -12.88
N GLU A 138 -45.37 -18.17 -12.34
CA GLU A 138 -44.06 -18.62 -11.90
C GLU A 138 -43.17 -18.93 -13.13
N LEU A 139 -42.65 -17.87 -13.76
CA LEU A 139 -41.50 -18.00 -14.65
C LEU A 139 -40.23 -17.96 -13.80
N HIS A 140 -39.66 -19.13 -13.52
CA HIS A 140 -38.35 -19.26 -12.88
C HIS A 140 -37.25 -19.05 -13.93
N TRP A 141 -36.97 -17.79 -14.24
CA TRP A 141 -35.69 -17.43 -14.88
C TRP A 141 -34.58 -17.81 -13.90
N LYS A 142 -33.56 -18.53 -14.35
CA LYS A 142 -32.37 -18.81 -13.54
C LYS A 142 -31.73 -17.46 -13.21
N THR A 143 -31.97 -16.96 -12.01
CA THR A 143 -31.30 -15.78 -11.50
C THR A 143 -29.84 -16.18 -11.33
N GLU A 144 -28.96 -15.62 -12.15
CA GLU A 144 -27.53 -15.70 -11.85
C GLU A 144 -27.34 -15.08 -10.46
N GLU A 145 -26.57 -15.75 -9.59
CA GLU A 145 -26.29 -15.24 -8.25
C GLU A 145 -25.65 -13.86 -8.42
N GLU A 146 -26.36 -12.84 -7.96
CA GLU A 146 -25.91 -11.46 -8.02
C GLU A 146 -24.72 -11.34 -7.06
N VAL A 147 -23.51 -11.19 -7.62
CA VAL A 147 -22.30 -11.04 -6.82
C VAL A 147 -22.24 -9.61 -6.29
N ASP A 148 -22.59 -9.45 -5.01
CA ASP A 148 -22.61 -8.15 -4.34
C ASP A 148 -21.19 -7.61 -4.07
N LEU A 149 -20.94 -6.37 -4.50
CA LEU A 149 -19.71 -5.62 -4.21
C LEU A 149 -19.38 -5.62 -2.72
N LYS A 150 -20.39 -5.51 -1.84
CA LYS A 150 -20.19 -5.52 -0.40
C LYS A 150 -19.48 -6.78 0.08
N THR A 151 -19.74 -7.94 -0.53
CA THR A 151 -19.05 -9.19 -0.20
C THR A 151 -17.54 -9.08 -0.44
N GLY A 152 -17.15 -8.40 -1.53
CA GLY A 152 -15.75 -8.14 -1.85
C GLY A 152 -15.11 -7.17 -0.86
N VAL A 153 -15.84 -6.12 -0.48
CA VAL A 153 -15.38 -5.13 0.52
C VAL A 153 -15.21 -5.78 1.89
N ASP A 154 -16.14 -6.62 2.33
CA ASP A 154 -16.05 -7.34 3.60
C ASP A 154 -14.83 -8.29 3.60
N ALA A 155 -14.59 -9.00 2.49
CA ALA A 155 -13.40 -9.85 2.34
C ALA A 155 -12.10 -9.05 2.34
N PHE A 156 -12.09 -7.87 1.71
CA PHE A 156 -10.96 -6.95 1.71
C PHE A 156 -10.64 -6.45 3.13
N GLN A 157 -11.65 -6.02 3.87
CA GLN A 157 -11.50 -5.57 5.26
C GLN A 157 -11.03 -6.69 6.19
N ALA A 158 -11.43 -7.93 5.91
CA ALA A 158 -10.94 -9.12 6.61
C ALA A 158 -9.51 -9.53 6.20
N GLN A 159 -8.81 -8.73 5.39
CA GLN A 159 -7.48 -9.01 4.85
C GLN A 159 -7.42 -10.29 3.99
N ASN A 160 -8.56 -10.79 3.53
CA ASN A 160 -8.65 -11.93 2.62
C ASN A 160 -8.62 -11.42 1.17
N LEU A 161 -7.44 -10.90 0.78
CA LEU A 161 -7.24 -10.28 -0.53
C LEU A 161 -7.51 -11.24 -1.70
N GLY A 162 -7.21 -12.53 -1.52
CA GLY A 162 -7.49 -13.54 -2.55
C GLY A 162 -8.97 -13.68 -2.88
N SER A 163 -9.83 -13.72 -1.86
CA SER A 163 -11.29 -13.79 -2.05
C SER A 163 -11.85 -12.46 -2.55
N ALA A 164 -11.36 -11.34 -2.01
CA ALA A 164 -11.77 -10.00 -2.42
C ALA A 164 -11.53 -9.77 -3.92
N ILE A 165 -10.33 -10.13 -4.42
CA ILE A 165 -9.97 -10.05 -5.85
C ILE A 165 -10.95 -10.83 -6.73
N GLN A 166 -11.35 -12.04 -6.32
CA GLN A 166 -12.29 -12.85 -7.09
C GLN A 166 -13.66 -12.19 -7.18
N VAL A 167 -14.15 -11.67 -6.05
CA VAL A 167 -15.44 -10.99 -5.99
C VAL A 167 -15.44 -9.71 -6.82
N PHE A 168 -14.42 -8.86 -6.70
CA PHE A 168 -14.34 -7.63 -7.50
C PHE A 168 -14.31 -7.90 -9.00
N LYS A 169 -13.60 -8.94 -9.43
CA LYS A 169 -13.61 -9.37 -10.85
C LYS A 169 -15.01 -9.75 -11.31
N ALA A 170 -15.73 -10.52 -10.51
CA ALA A 170 -17.09 -10.94 -10.84
C ALA A 170 -18.06 -9.73 -10.91
N VAL A 171 -17.97 -8.79 -9.96
CA VAL A 171 -18.76 -7.53 -9.99
C VAL A 171 -18.52 -6.75 -11.28
N ILE A 172 -17.25 -6.61 -11.67
CA ILE A 172 -16.86 -5.93 -12.91
C ILE A 172 -17.38 -6.68 -14.13
N GLU A 173 -17.28 -8.00 -14.16
CA GLU A 173 -17.73 -8.82 -15.29
C GLU A 173 -19.24 -8.74 -15.52
N MET A 174 -20.02 -8.69 -14.44
CA MET A 174 -21.48 -8.58 -14.52
C MET A 174 -21.92 -7.23 -15.11
N ASN A 175 -21.33 -6.12 -14.67
CA ASN A 175 -21.68 -4.80 -15.19
C ASN A 175 -20.49 -3.83 -15.19
N PRO A 176 -19.65 -3.84 -16.25
CA PRO A 176 -18.36 -3.12 -16.28
C PRO A 176 -18.42 -1.59 -16.16
N LEU A 177 -19.59 -0.99 -16.43
CA LEU A 177 -19.80 0.46 -16.44
C LEU A 177 -20.72 0.94 -15.30
N SER A 178 -21.03 0.07 -14.34
CA SER A 178 -21.81 0.43 -13.15
C SER A 178 -20.99 1.23 -12.14
N PRO A 179 -21.63 2.00 -11.24
CA PRO A 179 -20.98 2.58 -10.08
C PRO A 179 -20.26 1.52 -9.22
N ASP A 180 -20.85 0.33 -9.09
CA ASP A 180 -20.21 -0.78 -8.38
C ASP A 180 -18.95 -1.27 -9.08
N ALA A 181 -18.91 -1.31 -10.41
CA ALA A 181 -17.71 -1.64 -11.14
C ALA A 181 -16.62 -0.56 -11.00
N GLU A 182 -16.97 0.71 -10.85
CA GLU A 182 -16.01 1.78 -10.53
C GLU A 182 -15.31 1.49 -9.19
N PHE A 183 -16.10 1.24 -8.13
CA PHE A 183 -15.57 0.89 -6.81
C PHE A 183 -14.81 -0.44 -6.84
N ALA A 184 -15.35 -1.47 -7.47
CA ALA A 184 -14.72 -2.78 -7.60
C ALA A 184 -13.34 -2.67 -8.28
N ARG A 185 -13.22 -1.85 -9.33
CA ARG A 185 -11.93 -1.60 -10.00
C ARG A 185 -10.94 -0.91 -9.08
N ALA A 186 -11.37 0.07 -8.30
CA ALA A 186 -10.50 0.76 -7.35
C ALA A 186 -10.03 -0.19 -6.23
N TYR A 187 -10.93 -0.99 -5.65
CA TYR A 187 -10.56 -2.01 -4.67
C TYR A 187 -9.67 -3.10 -5.27
N LEU A 188 -9.89 -3.47 -6.53
CA LEU A 188 -9.07 -4.44 -7.24
C LEU A 188 -7.65 -3.90 -7.47
N ALA A 189 -7.51 -2.64 -7.88
CA ALA A 189 -6.22 -1.98 -8.02
C ALA A 189 -5.45 -1.94 -6.69
N LEU A 190 -6.13 -1.58 -5.60
CA LEU A 190 -5.55 -1.59 -4.25
C LEU A 190 -5.18 -3.01 -3.78
N SER A 191 -6.03 -4.00 -4.04
CA SER A 191 -5.74 -5.39 -3.69
C SER A 191 -4.51 -5.92 -4.45
N TYR A 192 -4.34 -5.52 -5.70
CA TYR A 192 -3.14 -5.82 -6.48
C TYR A 192 -1.90 -5.10 -5.96
N PHE A 193 -2.03 -3.83 -5.57
CA PHE A 193 -0.97 -3.10 -4.88
C PHE A 193 -0.49 -3.86 -3.63
N LEU A 194 -1.43 -4.21 -2.74
CA LEU A 194 -1.14 -4.90 -1.48
C LEU A 194 -0.58 -6.32 -1.65
N THR A 195 -0.75 -6.92 -2.82
CA THR A 195 -0.19 -8.24 -3.18
C THR A 195 1.04 -8.15 -4.07
N ASN A 196 1.64 -6.96 -4.21
CA ASN A 196 2.82 -6.69 -5.04
C ASN A 196 2.62 -7.01 -6.55
N ARG A 197 1.38 -6.93 -7.03
CA ARG A 197 0.97 -7.18 -8.43
C ARG A 197 0.85 -5.86 -9.20
N LYS A 198 1.97 -5.15 -9.31
CA LYS A 198 2.03 -3.76 -9.79
C LYS A 198 1.50 -3.60 -11.22
N THR A 199 1.81 -4.54 -12.10
CA THR A 199 1.38 -4.52 -13.51
C THR A 199 -0.14 -4.56 -13.62
N GLU A 200 -0.79 -5.44 -12.86
CA GLU A 200 -2.24 -5.56 -12.86
C GLU A 200 -2.92 -4.36 -12.19
N ALA A 201 -2.31 -3.75 -11.17
CA ALA A 201 -2.80 -2.51 -10.59
C ALA A 201 -2.82 -1.36 -11.62
N LYS A 202 -1.73 -1.20 -12.41
CA LYS A 202 -1.64 -0.22 -13.51
C LYS A 202 -2.66 -0.47 -14.62
N GLU A 203 -2.90 -1.75 -14.94
CA GLU A 203 -3.93 -2.12 -15.91
C GLU A 203 -5.32 -1.66 -15.43
N GLN A 204 -5.65 -1.89 -14.15
CA GLN A 204 -6.93 -1.42 -13.60
C GLN A 204 -7.06 0.10 -13.63
N LEU A 205 -5.99 0.85 -13.36
CA LEU A 205 -6.00 2.32 -13.52
C LEU A 205 -6.31 2.71 -14.97
N THR A 206 -5.63 2.11 -15.94
CA THR A 206 -5.82 2.41 -17.37
C THR A 206 -7.27 2.19 -17.81
N ILE A 207 -7.89 1.11 -17.31
CA ILE A 207 -9.29 0.81 -17.60
C ILE A 207 -10.21 1.82 -16.90
N LEU A 208 -9.94 2.15 -15.63
CA LEU A 208 -10.71 3.13 -14.87
C LEU A 208 -10.69 4.52 -15.52
N GLU A 209 -9.54 4.97 -16.02
CA GLU A 209 -9.41 6.24 -16.75
C GLU A 209 -10.23 6.26 -18.04
N LYS A 210 -10.32 5.12 -18.72
CA LYS A 210 -11.07 4.99 -19.96
C LYS A 210 -12.58 4.92 -19.70
N ASP A 211 -13.00 4.07 -18.78
CA ASP A 211 -14.41 3.75 -18.53
C ASP A 211 -15.08 4.80 -17.61
N PHE A 212 -14.31 5.42 -16.70
CA PHE A 212 -14.78 6.39 -15.71
C PHE A 212 -13.85 7.63 -15.63
N PRO A 213 -13.69 8.41 -16.71
CA PRO A 213 -12.68 9.48 -16.80
C PRO A 213 -12.83 10.61 -15.75
N ASN A 214 -14.00 10.75 -15.14
CA ASN A 214 -14.27 11.75 -14.10
C ASN A 214 -14.21 11.18 -12.67
N SER A 215 -13.76 9.92 -12.51
CA SER A 215 -13.66 9.29 -11.21
C SER A 215 -12.69 10.03 -10.29
N VAL A 216 -13.15 10.34 -9.08
CA VAL A 216 -12.33 10.96 -8.02
C VAL A 216 -11.26 10.01 -7.46
N LEU A 217 -11.29 8.73 -7.87
CA LEU A 217 -10.39 7.67 -7.44
C LEU A 217 -9.14 7.56 -8.31
N ILE A 218 -9.20 8.02 -9.57
CA ILE A 218 -8.08 7.95 -10.53
C ILE A 218 -6.79 8.54 -9.94
N GLU A 219 -6.88 9.76 -9.42
CA GLU A 219 -5.71 10.49 -8.91
C GLU A 219 -5.09 9.79 -7.69
N GLN A 220 -5.90 9.13 -6.88
CA GLN A 220 -5.41 8.41 -5.70
C GLN A 220 -4.68 7.14 -6.11
N ILE A 221 -5.21 6.41 -7.09
CA ILE A 221 -4.58 5.20 -7.62
C ILE A 221 -3.25 5.54 -8.32
N LYS A 222 -3.20 6.65 -9.09
CA LYS A 222 -1.96 7.17 -9.69
C LYS A 222 -0.87 7.42 -8.66
N GLN A 223 -1.21 8.13 -7.57
CA GLN A 223 -0.26 8.40 -6.49
C GLN A 223 0.31 7.11 -5.90
N GLY A 224 -0.49 6.04 -5.79
CA GLY A 224 0.00 4.75 -5.32
C GLY A 224 0.95 4.11 -6.32
N ILE A 225 0.59 4.11 -7.59
CA ILE A 225 1.42 3.57 -8.66
C ILE A 225 2.78 4.28 -8.74
N ASP A 226 2.80 5.61 -8.63
CA ASP A 226 4.03 6.42 -8.66
C ASP A 226 4.96 6.16 -7.47
N ILE A 227 4.44 5.67 -6.33
CA ILE A 227 5.27 5.33 -5.17
C ILE A 227 6.11 4.07 -5.43
N ILE A 228 5.61 3.15 -6.26
CA ILE A 228 6.22 1.84 -6.50
C ILE A 228 6.98 1.74 -7.84
N GLU A 229 7.03 2.81 -8.64
CA GLU A 229 7.91 2.98 -9.82
C GLU A 229 9.26 3.61 -9.45
#